data_AF-A0A2K3KZ01-F1
#
_entry.id   AF-A0A2K3KZ01-F1
#
_cell.length_a   1.000
_cell.length_b   1.000
_cell.length_c   1.000
_cell.angle_alpha   90.00
_cell.angle_beta   90.00
_cell.angle_gamma   90.00
#
_symmetry.space_group_name_H-M   'P 1'
#
loop_
_entity.id
_entity.type
_entity.pdbx_description
1 polymer ?
#
loop_
_entity_poly.entity_id
_entity_poly.type
_entity_poly.pdbx_seq_one_letter_code
_entity_poly.pdbx_strand_id
1 'polypeptide(L)'
;AFSQHMVLSGLFLEHVISVLSQIPVLRCDVDRVEDSQVHNHTEDGKLEAAIFALTAFFRGGGKVGKRAVEQNYASVLSELMLQLGSCHGLAYSGHLEPLRNLLTAFQAFCECVGDLEMGKILARDGELSEKERWINLIGDIAGCISIKRPKESENADNLLE
;
A
#
# COMPACT_ATOMS: atom_id res chain seq x y z
N ALA A 1 2.33 14.91 17.79
CA ALA A 1 2.08 13.49 17.45
C ALA A 1 3.41 12.76 17.30
N PHE A 2 3.48 11.48 17.66
CA PHE A 2 4.69 10.65 17.59
C PHE A 2 5.34 10.65 16.19
N SER A 3 4.54 10.72 15.13
CA SER A 3 4.97 10.80 13.73
C SER A 3 5.82 12.04 13.38
N GLN A 4 5.87 13.04 14.27
CA GLN A 4 6.73 14.23 14.13
C GLN A 4 8.07 14.11 14.85
N HIS A 5 8.35 13.00 15.53
CA HIS A 5 9.63 12.76 16.18
C HIS A 5 10.57 12.01 15.24
N MET A 6 11.77 12.54 14.97
CA MET A 6 12.65 12.06 13.88
C MET A 6 12.95 10.56 13.88
N VAL A 7 13.32 10.00 15.03
CA VAL A 7 13.70 8.58 15.13
C VAL A 7 12.47 7.68 15.15
N LEU A 8 11.59 7.96 16.10
CA LEU A 8 10.33 7.27 16.33
C LEU A 8 9.46 7.15 15.08
N SER A 9 9.35 8.21 14.28
CA SER A 9 8.58 8.23 13.04
C SER A 9 9.01 7.13 12.06
N GLY A 10 10.33 6.96 11.86
CA GLY A 10 10.89 5.89 11.03
C GLY A 10 10.60 4.50 11.59
N LEU A 11 10.90 4.27 12.87
CA LEU A 11 10.69 2.98 13.53
C LEU A 11 9.22 2.51 13.49
N PHE A 12 8.28 3.44 13.66
CA PHE A 12 6.86 3.10 13.53
C PHE A 12 6.47 2.78 12.11
N LEU A 13 6.94 3.56 11.13
CA LEU A 13 6.66 3.28 9.73
C LEU A 13 7.19 1.90 9.34
N GLU A 14 8.44 1.59 9.69
CA GLU A 14 9.05 0.27 9.49
C GLU A 14 8.25 -0.84 10.17
N HIS A 15 7.80 -0.63 11.41
CA HIS A 15 6.97 -1.58 12.12
C HIS A 15 5.64 -1.84 11.40
N VAL A 16 4.94 -0.79 10.97
CA VAL A 16 3.65 -0.93 10.28
C VAL A 16 3.83 -1.63 8.92
N ILE A 17 4.89 -1.32 8.17
CA ILE A 17 5.24 -2.04 6.93
C ILE A 17 5.52 -3.52 7.24
N SER A 18 6.27 -3.80 8.29
CA SER A 18 6.56 -5.19 8.71
C SER A 18 5.31 -5.96 9.12
N VAL A 19 4.33 -5.29 9.74
CA VAL A 19 3.02 -5.89 10.03
C VAL A 19 2.29 -6.21 8.73
N LEU A 20 2.27 -5.29 7.75
CA LEU A 20 1.62 -5.52 6.46
C LEU A 20 2.25 -6.69 5.70
N SER A 21 3.57 -6.78 5.66
CA SER A 21 4.28 -7.84 4.91
C SER A 21 4.12 -9.23 5.52
N GLN A 22 3.72 -9.31 6.79
CA GLN A 22 3.42 -10.58 7.47
C GLN A 22 1.99 -11.06 7.24
N ILE A 23 1.11 -10.21 6.72
CA ILE A 23 -0.27 -10.60 6.45
C ILE A 23 -0.26 -11.52 5.24
N PRO A 24 -0.79 -12.75 5.35
CA PRO A 24 -0.84 -13.65 4.23
C PRO A 24 -1.54 -12.95 3.07
N VAL A 25 -0.88 -12.92 1.90
CA VAL A 25 -1.54 -12.57 0.63
C VAL A 25 -2.77 -13.45 0.59
N LEU A 26 -3.95 -12.84 0.74
CA LEU A 26 -5.21 -13.54 0.93
C LEU A 26 -5.29 -14.64 -0.12
N ARG A 27 -5.02 -15.89 0.29
CA ARG A 27 -4.98 -17.02 -0.61
C ARG A 27 -6.43 -17.24 -0.97
N CYS A 28 -6.84 -16.65 -2.09
CA CYS A 28 -8.12 -16.89 -2.70
C CYS A 28 -8.05 -18.31 -3.28
N ASP A 29 -8.01 -19.32 -2.41
CA ASP A 29 -8.19 -20.72 -2.81
C ASP A 29 -9.64 -20.85 -3.26
N VAL A 30 -9.83 -20.57 -4.55
CA VAL A 30 -10.97 -21.03 -5.32
C VAL A 30 -10.74 -22.51 -5.57
N ASP A 31 -10.79 -23.32 -4.51
CA ASP A 31 -11.08 -24.73 -4.65
C ASP A 31 -12.05 -25.16 -3.56
N ARG A 32 -13.10 -25.82 -4.01
CA ARG A 32 -14.25 -26.27 -3.23
C ARG A 32 -13.81 -27.09 -2.02
N VAL A 33 -14.44 -26.86 -0.87
CA VAL A 33 -15.27 -27.80 -0.09
C VAL A 33 -15.41 -27.26 1.34
N GLU A 34 -16.57 -27.54 1.92
CA GLU A 34 -17.16 -27.14 3.19
C GLU A 34 -16.23 -27.14 4.42
N ASP A 35 -16.63 -26.34 5.41
CA ASP A 35 -16.19 -26.29 6.81
C ASP A 35 -14.77 -25.78 7.12
N SER A 36 -14.66 -24.46 7.33
CA SER A 36 -13.90 -23.90 8.48
C SER A 36 -14.14 -22.39 8.62
N GLN A 37 -15.32 -22.03 9.14
CA GLN A 37 -15.71 -20.66 9.48
C GLN A 37 -14.97 -20.09 10.72
N VAL A 38 -13.68 -20.45 10.94
CA VAL A 38 -12.96 -20.11 12.19
C VAL A 38 -11.65 -19.36 11.99
N HIS A 39 -11.18 -19.11 10.76
CA HIS A 39 -9.82 -18.58 10.58
C HIS A 39 -9.67 -17.33 9.69
N ASN A 40 -10.42 -16.26 9.93
CA ASN A 40 -10.16 -14.98 9.24
C ASN A 40 -10.38 -13.70 10.08
N HIS A 41 -11.04 -13.76 11.23
CA HIS A 41 -11.45 -12.53 11.93
C HIS A 41 -10.28 -11.77 12.59
N THR A 42 -9.20 -12.46 12.95
CA THR A 42 -8.06 -11.88 13.69
C THR A 42 -6.99 -11.27 12.78
N GLU A 43 -6.88 -11.74 11.54
CA GLU A 43 -5.92 -11.22 10.55
C GLU A 43 -6.49 -10.02 9.80
N ASP A 44 -7.79 -10.04 9.51
CA ASP A 44 -8.51 -8.93 8.87
C ASP A 44 -8.43 -7.65 9.71
N GLY A 45 -8.59 -7.77 11.04
CA GLY A 45 -8.44 -6.64 11.97
C GLY A 45 -7.01 -6.09 12.05
N LYS A 46 -5.97 -6.92 11.81
CA LYS A 46 -4.58 -6.45 11.75
C LYS A 46 -4.29 -5.69 10.46
N LEU A 47 -4.80 -6.19 9.32
CA LEU A 47 -4.70 -5.51 8.03
C LEU A 47 -5.35 -4.14 8.09
N GLU A 48 -6.60 -4.10 8.54
CA GLU A 48 -7.35 -2.86 8.66
C GLU A 48 -6.64 -1.86 9.58
N ALA A 49 -6.20 -2.30 10.77
CA ALA A 49 -5.45 -1.45 11.70
C ALA A 49 -4.14 -0.91 11.09
N ALA A 50 -3.41 -1.72 10.34
CA ALA A 50 -2.18 -1.31 9.68
C ALA A 50 -2.44 -0.30 8.55
N ILE A 51 -3.48 -0.51 7.74
CA ILE A 51 -3.92 0.42 6.69
C ILE A 51 -4.34 1.76 7.31
N PHE A 52 -5.11 1.74 8.40
CA PHE A 52 -5.49 2.95 9.14
C PHE A 52 -4.27 3.67 9.72
N ALA A 53 -3.34 2.93 10.32
CA ALA A 53 -2.10 3.48 10.87
C ALA A 53 -1.25 4.17 9.78
N LEU A 54 -1.07 3.55 8.61
CA LEU A 54 -0.39 4.16 7.46
C LEU A 54 -1.11 5.41 6.99
N THR A 55 -2.43 5.34 6.79
CA THR A 55 -3.22 6.49 6.33
C THR A 55 -3.07 7.68 7.28
N ALA A 56 -3.20 7.44 8.58
CA ALA A 56 -3.01 8.46 9.60
C ALA A 56 -1.59 9.00 9.64
N PHE A 57 -0.59 8.14 9.43
CA PHE A 57 0.82 8.54 9.36
C PHE A 57 1.09 9.44 8.15
N PHE A 58 0.63 9.07 6.96
CA PHE A 58 0.83 9.83 5.73
C PHE A 58 0.20 11.22 5.81
N ARG A 59 -1.03 11.33 6.34
CA ARG A 59 -1.75 12.60 6.49
C ARG A 59 -1.24 13.46 7.66
N GLY A 60 -0.88 12.83 8.77
CA GLY A 60 -0.57 13.51 10.04
C GLY A 60 0.92 13.68 10.35
N GLY A 61 1.81 13.05 9.57
CA GLY A 61 3.26 13.00 9.84
C GLY A 61 4.00 14.32 9.63
N GLY A 62 3.42 15.27 8.91
CA GLY A 62 4.07 16.54 8.57
C GLY A 62 5.42 16.34 7.88
N LYS A 63 6.35 17.28 8.04
CA LYS A 63 7.66 17.24 7.36
C LYS A 63 8.53 16.04 7.78
N VAL A 64 8.44 15.62 9.05
CA VAL A 64 9.25 14.54 9.59
C VAL A 64 8.73 13.19 9.11
N GLY A 65 7.42 12.95 9.22
CA GLY A 65 6.79 11.73 8.68
C GLY A 65 7.00 11.62 7.18
N LYS A 66 6.79 12.72 6.43
CA LYS A 66 7.09 12.76 4.99
C LYS A 66 8.52 12.29 4.68
N ARG A 67 9.52 12.80 5.38
CA ARG A 67 10.92 12.40 5.19
C ARG A 67 11.13 10.91 5.48
N ALA A 68 10.49 10.36 6.50
CA ALA A 68 10.56 8.93 6.81
C ALA A 68 9.93 8.07 5.69
N VAL A 69 8.82 8.53 5.09
CA VAL A 69 8.21 7.89 3.92
C VAL A 69 9.13 7.96 2.71
N GLU A 70 9.72 9.12 2.42
CA GLU A 70 10.64 9.30 1.29
C GLU A 70 11.87 8.39 1.40
N GLN A 71 12.42 8.23 2.61
CA GLN A 71 13.55 7.32 2.87
C GLN A 71 13.18 5.84 2.68
N ASN A 72 11.90 5.49 2.90
CA ASN A 72 11.38 4.14 2.79
C ASN A 72 10.45 3.98 1.57
N TYR A 73 10.57 4.84 0.57
CA TYR A 73 9.59 4.98 -0.50
C TYR A 73 9.32 3.65 -1.21
N ALA A 74 10.37 2.94 -1.61
CA ALA A 74 10.26 1.66 -2.32
C ALA A 74 9.56 0.59 -1.46
N SER A 75 9.90 0.51 -0.18
CA SER A 75 9.30 -0.44 0.77
C SER A 75 7.81 -0.14 1.01
N VAL A 76 7.46 1.13 1.22
CA VAL A 76 6.06 1.56 1.38
C VAL A 76 5.26 1.29 0.10
N LEU A 77 5.79 1.69 -1.05
CA LEU A 77 5.12 1.55 -2.34
C LEU A 77 4.90 0.07 -2.72
N SER A 78 5.93 -0.76 -2.55
CA SER A 78 5.85 -2.19 -2.86
C SER A 78 4.82 -2.89 -1.98
N GLU A 79 4.79 -2.58 -0.69
CA GLU A 79 3.81 -3.17 0.23
C GLU A 79 2.38 -2.71 -0.09
N LEU A 80 2.17 -1.41 -0.33
CA LEU A 80 0.86 -0.90 -0.77
C LEU A 80 0.40 -1.58 -2.07
N MET A 81 1.29 -1.75 -3.05
CA MET A 81 0.99 -2.45 -4.31
C MET A 81 0.70 -3.93 -4.11
N LEU A 82 1.44 -4.62 -3.23
CA LEU A 82 1.25 -6.03 -2.93
C LEU A 82 -0.12 -6.26 -2.29
N GLN A 83 -0.50 -5.44 -1.32
CA GLN A 83 -1.81 -5.48 -0.69
C GLN A 83 -2.91 -5.14 -1.71
N LEU A 84 -2.66 -4.19 -2.63
CA LEU A 84 -3.60 -3.82 -3.68
C LEU A 84 -3.90 -4.99 -4.61
N GLY A 85 -2.84 -5.69 -5.05
CA GLY A 85 -2.95 -6.91 -5.83
C GLY A 85 -3.66 -8.04 -5.08
N SER A 86 -3.36 -8.21 -3.79
CA SER A 86 -3.94 -9.27 -2.95
C SER A 86 -5.45 -9.10 -2.75
N CYS A 87 -5.92 -7.85 -2.64
CA CYS A 87 -7.34 -7.52 -2.51
C CYS A 87 -8.16 -7.78 -3.79
N HIS A 88 -7.55 -8.20 -4.90
CA HIS A 88 -8.27 -8.56 -6.14
C HIS A 88 -9.33 -9.66 -5.91
N GLY A 89 -9.03 -10.64 -5.05
CA GLY A 89 -9.99 -11.70 -4.68
C GLY A 89 -11.17 -11.17 -3.86
N LEU A 90 -10.93 -10.16 -3.01
CA LEU A 90 -11.97 -9.55 -2.17
C LEU A 90 -12.98 -8.75 -2.99
N ALA A 91 -12.52 -8.05 -4.03
CA ALA A 91 -13.39 -7.37 -5.00
C ALA A 91 -14.34 -8.36 -5.73
N TYR A 92 -13.91 -9.61 -5.92
CA TYR A 92 -14.75 -10.66 -6.51
C TYR A 92 -15.85 -11.15 -5.57
N SER A 93 -15.61 -11.10 -4.26
CA SER A 93 -16.53 -11.55 -3.20
C SER A 93 -17.51 -10.47 -2.67
N GLY A 94 -17.42 -9.23 -3.16
CA GLY A 94 -18.27 -8.12 -2.74
C GLY A 94 -17.83 -7.37 -1.47
N HIS A 95 -16.70 -7.77 -0.86
CA HIS A 95 -16.09 -7.05 0.27
C HIS A 95 -15.26 -5.86 -0.22
N LEU A 96 -15.94 -4.73 -0.47
CA LEU A 96 -15.32 -3.52 -1.03
C LEU A 96 -14.67 -2.60 0.02
N GLU A 97 -14.90 -2.83 1.31
CA GLU A 97 -14.46 -1.91 2.38
C GLU A 97 -12.94 -1.95 2.63
N PRO A 98 -12.27 -3.12 2.73
CA PRO A 98 -10.81 -3.18 2.80
C PRO A 98 -10.13 -2.55 1.58
N LEU A 99 -10.74 -2.73 0.40
CA LEU A 99 -10.29 -2.14 -0.86
C LEU A 99 -10.29 -0.61 -0.81
N ARG A 100 -11.40 -0.03 -0.35
CA ARG A 100 -11.57 1.43 -0.21
C ARG A 100 -10.61 2.01 0.82
N ASN A 101 -10.41 1.33 1.94
CA ASN A 101 -9.46 1.75 2.97
C ASN A 101 -8.04 1.74 2.41
N LEU A 102 -7.66 0.71 1.66
CA LEU A 102 -6.34 0.60 1.05
C LEU A 102 -6.09 1.68 -0.01
N LEU A 103 -7.07 1.95 -0.88
CA LEU A 103 -6.98 3.05 -1.85
C LEU A 103 -6.84 4.41 -1.17
N THR A 104 -7.57 4.62 -0.07
CA THR A 104 -7.46 5.84 0.72
C THR A 104 -6.05 5.99 1.30
N ALA A 105 -5.45 4.90 1.77
CA ALA A 105 -4.05 4.88 2.23
C ALA A 105 -3.09 5.19 1.08
N PHE A 106 -3.29 4.60 -0.09
CA PHE A 106 -2.46 4.83 -1.27
C PHE A 106 -2.54 6.28 -1.74
N GLN A 107 -3.74 6.85 -1.80
CA GLN A 107 -3.92 8.25 -2.17
C GLN A 107 -3.25 9.19 -1.15
N ALA A 108 -3.38 8.89 0.15
CA ALA A 108 -2.69 9.62 1.20
C ALA A 108 -1.16 9.51 1.07
N PHE A 109 -0.63 8.36 0.66
CA PHE A 109 0.79 8.18 0.35
C PHE A 109 1.22 9.10 -0.80
N CYS A 110 0.50 9.08 -1.93
CA CYS A 110 0.78 9.93 -3.09
C CYS A 110 0.79 11.41 -2.71
N GLU A 111 -0.17 11.87 -1.92
CA GLU A 111 -0.21 13.23 -1.38
C GLU A 111 0.98 13.53 -0.46
N CYS A 112 1.34 12.59 0.42
CA CYS A 112 2.45 12.74 1.37
C CYS A 112 3.78 12.96 0.65
N VAL A 113 4.09 12.14 -0.35
CA VAL A 113 5.35 12.19 -1.11
C VAL A 113 5.31 13.20 -2.27
N GLY A 114 4.12 13.69 -2.64
CA GLY A 114 3.94 14.62 -3.75
C GLY A 114 3.87 13.95 -5.13
N ASP A 115 3.47 12.69 -5.20
CA ASP A 115 3.26 11.97 -6.45
C ASP A 115 1.87 12.29 -7.05
N LEU A 116 1.78 13.43 -7.73
CA LEU A 116 0.52 13.92 -8.30
C LEU A 116 0.00 13.05 -9.46
N GLU A 117 0.89 12.41 -10.21
CA GLU A 117 0.48 11.58 -11.35
C GLU A 117 -0.19 10.30 -10.87
N MET A 118 0.42 9.61 -9.89
CA MET A 118 -0.19 8.43 -9.28
C MET A 118 -1.44 8.79 -8.47
N GLY A 119 -1.44 9.95 -7.81
CA GLY A 119 -2.64 10.49 -7.15
C GLY A 119 -3.84 10.72 -8.08
N LYS A 120 -3.60 11.19 -9.31
CA LYS A 120 -4.67 11.36 -10.32
C LYS A 120 -5.27 10.03 -10.77
N ILE A 121 -4.42 9.02 -10.97
CA ILE A 121 -4.86 7.67 -11.35
C ILE A 121 -5.81 7.10 -10.28
N LEU A 122 -5.42 7.22 -9.01
CA LEU A 122 -6.25 6.80 -7.86
C LEU A 122 -7.56 7.59 -7.74
N ALA A 123 -7.54 8.90 -7.99
CA ALA A 123 -8.74 9.74 -7.90
C ALA A 123 -9.74 9.51 -9.04
N ARG A 124 -9.27 9.16 -10.25
CA ARG A 124 -10.11 8.91 -11.43
C ARG A 124 -11.01 7.68 -11.24
N ASP A 125 -10.46 6.64 -10.62
CA ASP A 125 -11.14 5.35 -10.54
C ASP A 125 -11.74 5.08 -9.14
N GLY A 126 -11.67 6.03 -8.19
CA GLY A 126 -12.15 5.89 -6.80
C GLY A 126 -13.65 5.55 -6.63
N GLU A 127 -14.46 5.72 -7.67
CA GLU A 127 -15.82 5.18 -7.79
C GLU A 127 -15.78 3.74 -8.34
N LEU A 128 -15.08 2.84 -7.64
CA LEU A 128 -14.98 1.43 -7.99
C LEU A 128 -16.29 0.70 -7.70
N SER A 129 -17.25 0.77 -8.64
CA SER A 129 -18.44 -0.09 -8.64
C SER A 129 -18.28 -1.34 -9.51
N GLU A 130 -17.23 -1.43 -10.34
CA GLU A 130 -17.07 -2.45 -11.38
C GLU A 130 -15.70 -3.13 -11.33
N LYS A 131 -15.70 -4.46 -11.37
CA LYS A 131 -14.53 -5.35 -11.28
C LYS A 131 -13.41 -5.02 -12.28
N GLU A 132 -13.75 -4.71 -13.53
CA GLU A 132 -12.77 -4.39 -14.58
C GLU A 132 -11.99 -3.09 -14.28
N ARG A 133 -12.61 -2.16 -13.55
CA ARG A 133 -11.93 -0.91 -13.13
C ARG A 133 -10.80 -1.17 -12.15
N TRP A 134 -10.88 -2.20 -11.31
CA TRP A 134 -9.81 -2.53 -10.36
C TRP A 134 -8.54 -3.04 -11.04
N ILE A 135 -8.70 -3.97 -11.98
CA ILE A 135 -7.57 -4.54 -12.74
C ILE A 135 -6.91 -3.44 -13.58
N ASN A 136 -7.73 -2.59 -14.21
CA ASN A 136 -7.23 -1.45 -14.98
C ASN A 136 -6.50 -0.44 -14.08
N LEU A 137 -7.01 -0.16 -12.88
CA LEU A 137 -6.36 0.73 -11.92
C LEU A 137 -4.98 0.20 -11.50
N ILE A 138 -4.86 -1.08 -11.15
CA ILE A 138 -3.57 -1.70 -10.84
C ILE A 138 -2.62 -1.58 -12.04
N GLY A 139 -3.12 -1.82 -13.25
CA GLY A 139 -2.36 -1.67 -14.50
C GLY A 139 -1.86 -0.24 -14.72
N ASP A 140 -2.72 0.75 -14.54
CA ASP A 140 -2.40 2.18 -14.70
C ASP A 140 -1.34 2.60 -13.66
N ILE A 141 -1.46 2.17 -12.40
CA ILE A 141 -0.47 2.45 -11.35
C ILE A 141 0.87 1.78 -11.66
N ALA A 142 0.86 0.49 -12.03
CA ALA A 142 2.08 -0.24 -12.40
C ALA A 142 2.78 0.39 -13.62
N GLY A 143 2.00 0.86 -14.61
CA GLY A 143 2.50 1.64 -15.75
C GLY A 143 3.14 2.95 -15.31
N CYS A 144 2.49 3.71 -14.42
CA CYS A 144 3.00 4.96 -13.87
C CYS A 144 4.35 4.77 -13.15
N ILE A 145 4.46 3.74 -12.30
CA ILE A 145 5.69 3.38 -11.59
C ILE A 145 6.81 3.02 -12.58
N SER A 146 6.50 2.25 -13.62
CA SER A 146 7.47 1.79 -14.62
C SER A 146 8.07 2.94 -15.44
N ILE A 147 7.30 4.00 -15.70
CA ILE A 147 7.74 5.20 -16.41
C ILE A 147 8.58 6.11 -15.49
N LYS A 148 8.31 6.12 -14.19
CA LYS A 148 8.91 7.02 -13.19
C LYS A 148 10.25 6.59 -12.60
N ARG A 149 10.84 5.47 -13.04
CA ARG A 149 12.08 4.94 -12.43
C ARG A 149 13.09 6.06 -12.10
N PRO A 150 13.51 6.21 -10.84
CA PRO A 150 14.76 6.87 -10.53
C PRO A 150 15.88 6.06 -11.18
N LYS A 151 16.91 6.73 -11.67
CA LYS A 151 18.19 6.11 -12.00
C LYS A 151 18.79 5.45 -10.75
N GLU A 152 18.41 4.24 -10.40
CA GLU A 152 19.14 3.41 -9.42
C GLU A 152 20.25 2.60 -10.11
N SER A 153 21.02 3.25 -10.99
CA SER A 153 22.17 2.63 -11.65
C SER A 153 23.21 3.67 -12.05
N GLU A 154 23.75 4.39 -11.06
CA GLU A 154 24.96 5.22 -11.22
C GLU A 154 25.93 5.09 -10.03
N ASN A 155 25.78 4.04 -9.19
CA ASN A 155 26.71 3.75 -8.08
C ASN A 155 27.24 2.30 -8.05
N ALA A 156 26.97 1.48 -9.08
CA ALA A 156 27.55 0.14 -9.19
C ALA A 156 28.87 0.10 -10.00
N ASP A 157 29.27 1.20 -10.65
CA ASP A 157 30.46 1.26 -11.51
C ASP A 157 31.75 1.75 -10.81
N ASN A 158 31.71 2.08 -9.51
CA ASN A 158 32.90 2.58 -8.78
C ASN A 158 33.49 1.57 -7.78
N LEU A 159 33.43 0.27 -8.08
CA LEU A 159 34.02 -0.78 -7.22
C LEU A 159 34.96 -1.71 -8.00
N LEU A 160 35.64 -1.18 -9.02
CA LEU A 160 36.74 -1.84 -9.75
C LEU A 160 37.86 -0.85 -10.14
N GLU A 161 38.32 -0.01 -9.21
CA GLU A 161 39.68 0.56 -9.26
C GLU A 161 40.50 0.10 -8.05
#